data_AF-A0A6J2R212-F1
#
_entry.id   AF-A0A6J2R212-F1
#
_cell.length_a   1.000
_cell.length_b   1.000
_cell.length_c   1.000
_cell.angle_alpha   90.00
_cell.angle_beta   90.00
_cell.angle_gamma   90.00
#
_symmetry.space_group_name_H-M   'P 1'
#
loop_
_entity.id
_entity.type
_entity.pdbx_description
1 polymer ?
#
loop_
_entity_poly.entity_id
_entity_poly.type
_entity_poly.pdbx_seq_one_letter_code
_entity_poly.pdbx_strand_id
1 'polypeptide(L)'
;MAQKGVLDRETFSCSICRDLLKDPVTTPCGHSYCKNCIQSFWDGEDEKRSHSCPQCRQTFTPRPVLVKNTMLAALVEELKKTGLQAAPADHCYAGPEDVGCDVCTGSKLKAFKSCVQCVASYCEKHLQPHYDVAPLKKHKLVEPSQKLQENMCSRHDEVMKMFCRTDQQCICYLCSVEEHKGHDTVSAAAERTERQRELEGSRLNIQQRIKDGEKDVKLLQQEVEVINRSADRAVEDSEKMFTQLIRLMQKRSSDVKQQLRSQQESEVSRVKELQEKLEQEITELKRKDADLKQLAHTEDHNQFLHNYPSLSPLSESTLSSSINIPLRYFEEVTAAVSQVTDELQDVLREKWTNISQTGTEVDVLLSAEPKTRAGFLKSCVLQTRSVPGSQSRCSVLLQRL
;
A
#
# COMPACT_ATOMS: atom_id res chain seq x y z
N MET A 1 -17.04 -31.45 -8.13
CA MET A 1 -16.85 -32.06 -6.80
C MET A 1 -15.93 -33.26 -6.99
N ALA A 2 -14.67 -33.16 -6.59
CA ALA A 2 -13.75 -34.30 -6.64
C ALA A 2 -13.97 -35.16 -5.39
N GLN A 3 -14.41 -36.41 -5.57
CA GLN A 3 -14.47 -37.40 -4.49
C GLN A 3 -13.05 -37.66 -3.98
N LYS A 4 -12.79 -37.27 -2.73
CA LYS A 4 -11.56 -37.61 -2.02
C LYS A 4 -11.65 -39.10 -1.67
N GLY A 5 -10.97 -39.95 -2.45
CA GLY A 5 -10.87 -41.38 -2.15
C GLY A 5 -10.19 -41.56 -0.79
N VAL A 6 -10.92 -42.10 0.19
CA VAL A 6 -10.36 -42.42 1.50
C VAL A 6 -9.47 -43.65 1.32
N LEU A 7 -8.16 -43.49 1.52
CA LEU A 7 -7.21 -44.60 1.56
C LEU A 7 -7.42 -45.36 2.87
N ASP A 8 -7.72 -46.65 2.79
CA ASP A 8 -8.01 -47.49 3.96
C ASP A 8 -6.71 -47.98 4.64
N ARG A 9 -6.68 -48.02 5.97
CA ARG A 9 -5.49 -48.36 6.76
C ARG A 9 -5.14 -49.85 6.67
N GLU A 10 -6.14 -50.70 6.46
CA GLU A 10 -5.95 -52.15 6.39
C GLU A 10 -5.19 -52.56 5.12
N THR A 11 -5.37 -51.83 4.01
CA THR A 11 -4.72 -52.11 2.72
C THR A 11 -3.21 -51.81 2.69
N PHE A 12 -2.68 -51.04 3.65
CA PHE A 12 -1.26 -50.68 3.75
C PHE A 12 -0.56 -51.27 4.98
N SER A 13 -1.14 -52.31 5.57
CA SER A 13 -0.60 -53.00 6.74
C SER A 13 0.27 -54.20 6.36
N CYS A 14 1.33 -54.44 7.13
CA CYS A 14 2.19 -55.61 6.99
C CYS A 14 1.52 -56.81 7.67
N SER A 15 1.32 -57.91 6.95
CA SER A 15 0.70 -59.11 7.50
C SER A 15 1.53 -59.86 8.56
N ILE A 16 2.83 -59.57 8.68
CA ILE A 16 3.72 -60.15 9.72
C ILE A 16 3.59 -59.37 11.04
N CYS A 17 3.87 -58.06 11.04
CA CYS A 17 3.84 -57.25 12.27
C CYS A 17 2.50 -56.56 12.54
N ARG A 18 1.56 -56.62 11.59
CA ARG A 18 0.23 -55.99 11.65
C ARG A 18 0.22 -54.46 11.73
N ASP A 19 1.37 -53.83 11.55
CA ASP A 19 1.54 -52.37 11.50
C ASP A 19 1.59 -51.84 10.06
N LEU A 20 1.46 -50.51 9.89
CA LEU A 20 1.73 -49.86 8.61
C LEU A 20 3.13 -50.20 8.09
N LEU A 21 3.23 -50.44 6.78
CA LEU A 21 4.46 -50.86 6.13
C LEU A 21 5.62 -49.86 6.38
N LYS A 22 6.69 -50.31 7.03
CA LYS A 22 7.95 -49.57 7.20
C LYS A 22 8.96 -50.07 6.19
N ASP A 23 9.43 -49.17 5.33
CA ASP A 23 10.24 -49.51 4.15
C ASP A 23 9.63 -50.69 3.36
N PRO A 24 8.43 -50.49 2.76
CA PRO A 24 7.72 -51.57 2.08
C PRO A 24 8.58 -52.19 1.00
N VAL A 25 8.60 -53.52 0.97
CA VAL A 25 9.18 -54.32 -0.11
C VAL A 25 8.11 -55.25 -0.64
N THR A 26 8.10 -55.47 -1.95
CA THR A 26 7.12 -56.33 -2.61
C THR A 26 7.84 -57.58 -3.10
N THR A 27 7.35 -58.74 -2.66
CA THR A 27 7.84 -60.05 -3.13
C THR A 27 7.39 -60.32 -4.58
N PRO A 28 8.03 -61.25 -5.33
CA PRO A 28 7.62 -61.54 -6.71
C PRO A 28 6.16 -62.01 -6.87
N CYS A 29 5.55 -62.53 -5.81
CA CYS A 29 4.13 -62.90 -5.80
C CYS A 29 3.16 -61.71 -5.59
N GLY A 30 3.67 -60.48 -5.46
CA GLY A 30 2.88 -59.25 -5.30
C GLY A 30 2.54 -58.86 -3.86
N HIS A 31 2.77 -59.73 -2.88
CA HIS A 31 2.55 -59.40 -1.46
C HIS A 31 3.66 -58.48 -0.92
N SER A 32 3.27 -57.51 -0.10
CA SER A 32 4.15 -56.48 0.42
C SER A 32 4.28 -56.53 1.94
N TYR A 33 5.50 -56.31 2.42
CA TYR A 33 5.87 -56.43 3.83
C TYR A 33 6.85 -55.32 4.22
N CYS A 34 7.01 -55.08 5.53
CA CYS A 34 8.16 -54.29 6.01
C CYS A 34 9.45 -55.04 5.66
N LYS A 35 10.47 -54.34 5.14
CA LYS A 35 11.75 -54.94 4.75
C LYS A 35 12.32 -55.86 5.84
N ASN A 36 12.39 -55.36 7.07
CA ASN A 36 12.95 -56.11 8.19
C ASN A 36 12.10 -57.32 8.58
N CYS A 37 10.77 -57.25 8.46
CA CYS A 37 9.88 -58.34 8.83
C CYS A 37 10.03 -59.53 7.89
N ILE A 38 10.03 -59.29 6.57
CA ILE A 38 10.22 -60.38 5.60
C ILE A 38 11.66 -60.89 5.59
N GLN A 39 12.65 -60.01 5.85
CA GLN A 39 14.04 -60.42 5.98
C GLN A 39 14.23 -61.36 7.18
N SER A 40 13.71 -61.00 8.36
CA SER A 40 13.78 -61.85 9.56
C SER A 40 13.03 -63.17 9.39
N PHE A 41 11.89 -63.16 8.67
CA PHE A 41 11.15 -64.37 8.35
C PHE A 41 11.97 -65.33 7.48
N TRP A 42 12.67 -64.81 6.46
CA TRP A 42 13.53 -65.63 5.60
C TRP A 42 14.85 -66.03 6.25
N ASP A 43 15.42 -65.18 7.11
CA ASP A 43 16.66 -65.50 7.86
C ASP A 43 16.43 -66.69 8.81
N GLY A 44 15.21 -66.86 9.33
CA GLY A 44 14.81 -68.06 10.08
C GLY A 44 14.61 -69.33 9.23
N GLU A 45 14.45 -69.19 7.91
CA GLU A 45 14.30 -70.29 6.95
C GLU A 45 15.61 -70.64 6.21
N ASP A 46 16.72 -69.94 6.47
CA ASP A 46 17.99 -70.07 5.73
C ASP A 46 18.59 -71.50 5.80
N GLU A 47 18.23 -72.32 6.79
CA GLU A 47 18.61 -73.74 6.88
C GLU A 47 17.95 -74.63 5.80
N LYS A 48 16.82 -74.22 5.22
CA LYS A 48 16.00 -75.03 4.28
C LYS A 48 16.20 -74.68 2.80
N ARG A 49 17.01 -73.67 2.46
CA ARG A 49 17.27 -73.17 1.08
C ARG A 49 16.01 -72.81 0.27
N SER A 50 14.85 -72.65 0.91
CA SER A 50 13.59 -72.29 0.28
C SER A 50 12.96 -71.13 1.04
N HIS A 51 12.79 -69.99 0.37
CA HIS A 51 12.19 -68.79 0.99
C HIS A 51 10.74 -68.69 0.55
N SER A 52 9.82 -68.78 1.50
CA SER A 52 8.38 -68.77 1.19
C SER A 52 7.73 -67.42 1.48
N CYS A 53 6.66 -67.08 0.75
CA CYS A 53 5.82 -65.93 1.05
C CYS A 53 4.93 -66.24 2.27
N PRO A 54 4.93 -65.43 3.34
CA PRO A 54 4.10 -65.66 4.53
C PRO A 54 2.59 -65.75 4.24
N GLN A 55 2.08 -65.05 3.23
CA GLN A 55 0.65 -65.00 2.91
C GLN A 55 0.19 -66.11 1.98
N CYS A 56 0.87 -66.32 0.85
CA CYS A 56 0.44 -67.29 -0.18
C CYS A 56 1.29 -68.56 -0.23
N ARG A 57 2.36 -68.65 0.58
CA ARG A 57 3.30 -69.78 0.67
C ARG A 57 4.05 -70.10 -0.63
N GLN A 58 4.02 -69.22 -1.63
CA GLN A 58 4.82 -69.37 -2.84
C GLN A 58 6.32 -69.33 -2.48
N THR A 59 7.07 -70.32 -2.97
CA THR A 59 8.51 -70.49 -2.70
C THR A 59 9.37 -69.81 -3.76
N PHE A 60 10.49 -69.24 -3.35
CA PHE A 60 11.46 -68.58 -4.22
C PHE A 60 12.86 -69.17 -4.02
N THR A 61 13.49 -69.58 -5.12
CA THR A 61 14.88 -70.09 -5.15
C THR A 61 15.53 -69.59 -6.45
N PRO A 62 16.57 -68.73 -6.40
CA PRO A 62 17.27 -68.20 -5.22
C PRO A 62 16.47 -67.13 -4.45
N ARG A 63 16.98 -66.72 -3.28
CA ARG A 63 16.38 -65.69 -2.42
C ARG A 63 16.13 -64.39 -3.20
N PRO A 64 14.90 -63.85 -3.20
CA PRO A 64 14.62 -62.59 -3.88
C PRO A 64 15.38 -61.42 -3.26
N VAL A 65 15.92 -60.54 -4.11
CA VAL A 65 16.54 -59.29 -3.67
C VAL A 65 15.43 -58.31 -3.26
N LEU A 66 15.45 -57.85 -2.02
CA LEU A 66 14.44 -56.95 -1.47
C LEU A 66 14.81 -55.48 -1.73
N VAL A 67 14.18 -54.90 -2.76
CA VAL A 67 14.27 -53.48 -3.08
C VAL A 67 13.05 -52.76 -2.52
N LYS A 68 13.27 -51.57 -1.94
CA LYS A 68 12.19 -50.72 -1.42
C LYS A 68 11.23 -50.32 -2.54
N ASN A 69 9.95 -50.58 -2.35
CA ASN A 69 8.89 -50.11 -3.22
C ASN A 69 8.62 -48.63 -2.91
N THR A 70 9.16 -47.75 -3.75
CA THR A 70 9.08 -46.30 -3.57
C THR A 70 7.64 -45.78 -3.69
N MET A 71 6.80 -46.40 -4.51
CA MET A 71 5.39 -46.03 -4.66
C MET A 71 4.58 -46.36 -3.40
N LEU A 72 4.72 -47.58 -2.86
CA LEU A 72 4.06 -47.95 -1.59
C LEU A 72 4.59 -47.11 -0.43
N ALA A 73 5.90 -46.81 -0.42
CA ALA A 73 6.46 -45.92 0.59
C ALA A 73 5.84 -44.52 0.51
N ALA A 74 5.70 -43.95 -0.70
CA ALA A 74 5.07 -42.65 -0.89
C ALA A 74 3.58 -42.67 -0.48
N LEU A 75 2.83 -43.72 -0.82
CA LEU A 75 1.42 -43.85 -0.43
C LEU A 75 1.24 -44.02 1.08
N VAL A 76 2.12 -44.77 1.75
CA VAL A 76 2.11 -44.90 3.22
C VAL A 76 2.48 -43.57 3.87
N GLU A 77 3.42 -42.80 3.31
CA GLU A 77 3.73 -41.46 3.82
C GLU A 77 2.59 -40.46 3.57
N GLU A 78 1.90 -40.52 2.43
CA GLU A 78 0.71 -39.71 2.19
C GLU A 78 -0.47 -40.13 3.08
N LEU A 79 -0.64 -41.44 3.36
CA LEU A 79 -1.60 -41.94 4.35
C LEU A 79 -1.22 -41.47 5.77
N LYS A 80 0.07 -41.42 6.11
CA LYS A 80 0.53 -40.82 7.36
C LYS A 80 0.24 -39.33 7.39
N LYS A 81 0.45 -38.56 6.31
CA LYS A 81 0.16 -37.11 6.26
C LYS A 81 -1.33 -36.79 6.29
N THR A 82 -2.14 -37.55 5.58
CA THR A 82 -3.61 -37.41 5.59
C THR A 82 -4.22 -37.97 6.88
N GLY A 83 -3.62 -39.02 7.44
CA GLY A 83 -3.85 -39.55 8.78
C GLY A 83 -3.22 -38.72 9.90
N LEU A 84 -2.36 -37.74 9.61
CA LEU A 84 -1.85 -36.73 10.56
C LEU A 84 -2.83 -35.55 10.71
N GLN A 85 -3.95 -35.56 9.98
CA GLN A 85 -5.21 -34.91 10.40
C GLN A 85 -6.14 -35.86 11.18
N ALA A 86 -5.67 -37.06 11.52
CA ALA A 86 -6.23 -37.91 12.55
C ALA A 86 -5.17 -38.09 13.65
N ALA A 87 -5.05 -37.05 14.48
CA ALA A 87 -5.01 -37.17 15.94
C ALA A 87 -4.41 -38.50 16.50
N PRO A 88 -3.22 -38.49 17.13
CA PRO A 88 -2.71 -39.68 17.83
C PRO A 88 -3.72 -40.17 18.87
N ALA A 89 -3.68 -41.46 19.19
CA ALA A 89 -4.62 -42.16 20.09
C ALA A 89 -4.61 -41.71 21.57
N ASP A 90 -4.32 -40.43 21.84
CA ASP A 90 -4.33 -39.75 23.13
C ASP A 90 -5.45 -38.68 23.26
N HIS A 91 -6.25 -38.44 22.20
CA HIS A 91 -7.34 -37.45 22.22
C HIS A 91 -8.59 -37.87 23.02
N CYS A 92 -8.50 -38.88 23.87
CA CYS A 92 -9.61 -39.21 24.76
C CYS A 92 -9.60 -38.33 26.00
N TYR A 93 -8.48 -37.72 26.40
CA TYR A 93 -8.37 -36.89 27.60
C TYR A 93 -8.64 -35.41 27.31
N ALA A 94 -9.26 -34.73 28.27
CA ALA A 94 -9.54 -33.30 28.17
C ALA A 94 -8.24 -32.49 28.31
N GLY A 95 -7.91 -31.66 27.30
CA GLY A 95 -6.85 -30.67 27.40
C GLY A 95 -7.25 -29.45 28.25
N PRO A 96 -6.35 -28.46 28.43
CA PRO A 96 -6.59 -27.28 29.27
C PRO A 96 -7.81 -26.44 28.86
N GLU A 97 -8.16 -26.45 27.58
CA GLU A 97 -9.29 -25.69 27.01
C GLU A 97 -10.55 -26.57 26.83
N ASP A 98 -10.44 -27.88 27.04
CA ASP A 98 -11.55 -28.82 26.86
C ASP A 98 -12.40 -28.93 28.14
N VAL A 99 -13.68 -29.21 27.97
CA VAL A 99 -14.56 -29.59 29.07
C VAL A 99 -14.33 -31.06 29.38
N GLY A 100 -13.92 -31.38 30.61
CA GLY A 100 -13.73 -32.76 31.05
C GLY A 100 -15.04 -33.45 31.44
N CYS A 101 -15.10 -34.77 31.32
CA CYS A 101 -16.21 -35.57 31.81
C CYS A 101 -16.22 -35.61 33.34
N ASP A 102 -17.37 -35.33 33.93
CA ASP A 102 -17.53 -35.24 35.38
C ASP A 102 -17.67 -36.60 36.08
N VAL A 103 -17.93 -37.66 35.31
CA VAL A 103 -18.12 -39.03 35.82
C VAL A 103 -16.82 -39.85 35.76
N CYS A 104 -15.87 -39.48 34.90
CA CYS A 104 -14.60 -40.20 34.78
C CYS A 104 -13.81 -40.16 36.10
N THR A 105 -13.44 -41.34 36.60
CA THR A 105 -12.50 -41.48 37.72
C THR A 105 -11.06 -41.44 37.19
N GLY A 106 -10.22 -40.54 37.71
CA GLY A 106 -8.83 -40.35 37.26
C GLY A 106 -8.70 -39.27 36.19
N SER A 107 -7.88 -39.50 35.15
CA SER A 107 -7.72 -38.56 34.03
C SER A 107 -9.06 -38.37 33.30
N LYS A 108 -9.60 -37.15 33.34
CA LYS A 108 -10.92 -36.84 32.76
C LYS A 108 -10.88 -36.95 31.24
N LEU A 109 -11.81 -37.72 30.68
CA LEU A 109 -12.00 -37.77 29.23
C LEU A 109 -12.64 -36.48 28.73
N LYS A 110 -12.36 -36.08 27.48
CA LYS A 110 -13.06 -34.94 26.84
C LYS A 110 -14.57 -35.22 26.82
N ALA A 111 -15.34 -34.26 27.32
CA ALA A 111 -16.80 -34.33 27.27
C ALA A 111 -17.27 -34.20 25.82
N PHE A 112 -18.23 -35.04 25.46
CA PHE A 112 -18.89 -35.03 24.17
C PHE A 112 -20.18 -34.19 24.20
N LYS A 113 -20.94 -34.28 25.29
CA LYS A 113 -22.12 -33.44 25.55
C LYS A 113 -22.24 -33.10 27.03
N SER A 114 -22.88 -31.97 27.31
CA SER A 114 -23.35 -31.62 28.64
C SER A 114 -24.85 -31.84 28.76
N CYS A 115 -25.31 -32.37 29.88
CA CYS A 115 -26.73 -32.46 30.19
C CYS A 115 -27.15 -31.25 31.03
N VAL A 116 -28.13 -30.48 30.55
CA VAL A 116 -28.62 -29.29 31.27
C VAL A 116 -29.32 -29.66 32.58
N GLN A 117 -30.00 -30.81 32.62
CA GLN A 117 -30.74 -31.28 33.78
C GLN A 117 -29.83 -31.91 34.85
N CYS A 118 -28.81 -32.68 34.44
CA CYS A 118 -27.84 -33.26 35.37
C CYS A 118 -26.74 -32.26 35.76
N VAL A 119 -26.62 -31.14 35.03
CA VAL A 119 -25.57 -30.13 35.22
C VAL A 119 -24.17 -30.76 35.20
N ALA A 120 -24.01 -31.76 34.34
CA ALA A 120 -22.80 -32.54 34.22
C ALA A 120 -22.43 -32.74 32.75
N SER A 121 -21.13 -32.85 32.52
CA SER A 121 -20.51 -33.07 31.23
C SER A 121 -20.06 -34.52 31.11
N TYR A 122 -20.39 -35.16 30.00
CA TYR A 122 -20.20 -36.60 29.80
C TYR A 122 -19.34 -36.85 28.57
N CYS A 123 -18.33 -37.71 28.70
CA CYS A 123 -17.69 -38.34 27.56
C CYS A 123 -18.68 -39.32 26.90
N GLU A 124 -18.39 -39.75 25.68
CA GLU A 124 -19.30 -40.59 24.89
C GLU A 124 -19.76 -41.87 25.62
N LYS A 125 -18.88 -42.48 26.42
CA LYS A 125 -19.20 -43.66 27.24
C LYS A 125 -20.20 -43.34 28.35
N HIS A 126 -19.95 -42.29 29.14
CA HIS A 126 -20.83 -41.90 30.24
C HIS A 126 -22.10 -41.19 29.78
N LEU A 127 -22.18 -40.81 28.51
CA LEU A 127 -23.37 -40.25 27.91
C LEU A 127 -24.39 -41.33 27.50
N GLN A 128 -23.96 -42.58 27.24
CA GLN A 128 -24.84 -43.67 26.77
C GLN A 128 -26.14 -43.86 27.57
N PRO A 129 -26.15 -43.77 28.92
CA PRO A 129 -27.39 -43.86 29.68
C PRO A 129 -28.46 -42.83 29.29
N HIS A 130 -28.06 -41.64 28.80
CA HIS A 130 -28.99 -40.63 28.29
C HIS A 130 -29.67 -41.04 26.97
N TYR A 131 -29.10 -42.01 26.24
CA TYR A 131 -29.70 -42.60 25.04
C TYR A 131 -30.42 -43.91 25.29
N ASP A 132 -30.06 -44.66 26.32
CA ASP A 132 -30.61 -46.01 26.53
C ASP A 132 -31.70 -46.05 27.61
N VAL A 133 -31.57 -45.23 28.65
CA VAL A 133 -32.46 -45.25 29.83
C VAL A 133 -33.65 -44.33 29.63
N ALA A 134 -34.86 -44.89 29.64
CA ALA A 134 -36.08 -44.17 29.28
C ALA A 134 -36.34 -42.87 30.10
N PRO A 135 -36.09 -42.82 31.42
CA PRO A 135 -36.12 -41.56 32.18
C PRO A 135 -35.14 -40.48 31.68
N LEU A 136 -33.92 -40.87 31.29
CA LEU A 136 -32.84 -39.95 30.93
C LEU A 136 -32.91 -39.45 29.48
N LYS A 137 -33.63 -40.17 28.59
CA LYS A 137 -33.89 -39.75 27.21
C LYS A 137 -34.55 -38.37 27.08
N LYS A 138 -35.25 -37.92 28.13
CA LYS A 138 -35.93 -36.61 28.16
C LYS A 138 -34.99 -35.45 28.50
N HIS A 139 -33.76 -35.75 28.92
CA HIS A 139 -32.78 -34.73 29.24
C HIS A 139 -32.27 -34.05 27.98
N LYS A 140 -32.02 -32.75 28.08
CA LYS A 140 -31.51 -31.92 26.98
C LYS A 140 -29.99 -31.94 27.01
N LEU A 141 -29.42 -32.51 25.96
CA LEU A 141 -27.99 -32.52 25.71
C LEU A 141 -27.59 -31.31 24.87
N VAL A 142 -26.55 -30.60 25.29
CA VAL A 142 -25.98 -29.42 24.62
C VAL A 142 -24.48 -29.60 24.43
N GLU A 143 -23.87 -28.70 23.65
CA GLU A 143 -22.41 -28.68 23.54
C GLU A 143 -21.76 -28.54 24.93
N PRO A 144 -20.63 -29.21 25.17
CA PRO A 144 -19.93 -29.12 26.44
C PRO A 144 -19.63 -27.68 26.84
N SER A 145 -19.92 -27.32 28.09
CA SER A 145 -19.62 -25.99 28.62
C SER A 145 -19.03 -26.07 30.02
N GLN A 146 -17.90 -25.37 30.25
CA GLN A 146 -17.30 -25.25 31.59
C GLN A 146 -18.21 -24.46 32.56
N LYS A 147 -19.12 -23.64 32.01
CA LYS A 147 -20.01 -22.76 32.75
C LYS A 147 -21.40 -23.36 32.96
N LEU A 148 -21.52 -24.69 32.86
CA LEU A 148 -22.82 -25.35 33.01
C LEU A 148 -23.39 -25.16 34.41
N GLN A 149 -22.53 -25.19 35.44
CA GLN A 149 -22.88 -24.94 36.84
C GLN A 149 -23.41 -23.52 37.10
N GLU A 150 -23.01 -22.52 36.29
CA GLU A 150 -23.54 -21.15 36.39
C GLU A 150 -25.05 -21.07 36.04
N ASN A 151 -25.63 -22.13 35.48
CA ASN A 151 -27.07 -22.21 35.19
C ASN A 151 -27.91 -22.74 36.36
N MET A 152 -27.29 -23.02 37.51
CA MET A 152 -27.98 -23.51 38.71
C MET A 152 -28.20 -22.38 39.71
N CYS A 153 -29.42 -22.30 40.23
CA CYS A 153 -29.74 -21.38 41.31
C CYS A 153 -29.03 -21.81 42.59
N SER A 154 -28.14 -20.94 43.09
CA SER A 154 -27.36 -21.19 44.31
C SER A 154 -28.21 -21.35 45.58
N ARG A 155 -29.44 -20.83 45.59
CA ARG A 155 -30.35 -20.90 46.75
C ARG A 155 -31.22 -22.15 46.75
N HIS A 156 -31.71 -22.55 45.58
CA HIS A 156 -32.74 -23.57 45.44
C HIS A 156 -32.24 -24.85 44.77
N ASP A 157 -30.98 -24.88 44.32
CA ASP A 157 -30.37 -25.99 43.58
C ASP A 157 -31.23 -26.44 42.38
N GLU A 158 -31.82 -25.47 41.69
CA GLU A 158 -32.71 -25.67 40.56
C GLU A 158 -32.19 -24.94 39.32
N VAL A 159 -32.38 -25.55 38.15
CA VAL A 159 -31.95 -24.95 36.88
C VAL A 159 -32.67 -23.63 36.65
N MET A 160 -31.90 -22.58 36.39
CA MET A 160 -32.41 -21.25 36.07
C MET A 160 -33.07 -21.27 34.69
N LYS A 161 -34.41 -21.28 34.67
CA LYS A 161 -35.23 -21.32 33.45
C LYS A 161 -36.01 -20.03 33.21
N MET A 162 -35.95 -19.10 34.16
CA MET A 162 -36.64 -17.81 34.12
C MET A 162 -35.61 -16.69 34.00
N PHE A 163 -36.04 -15.54 33.50
CA PHE A 163 -35.23 -14.33 33.43
C PHE A 163 -36.04 -13.18 34.04
N CYS A 164 -35.46 -12.49 35.00
CA CYS A 164 -36.04 -11.27 35.56
C CYS A 164 -35.53 -10.06 34.78
N ARG A 165 -36.42 -9.36 34.08
CA ARG A 165 -36.08 -8.14 33.32
C ARG A 165 -35.82 -6.95 34.23
N THR A 166 -36.46 -6.90 35.38
CA THR A 166 -36.23 -5.85 36.38
C THR A 166 -34.79 -5.88 36.89
N ASP A 167 -34.29 -7.07 37.22
CA ASP A 167 -32.95 -7.26 37.80
C ASP A 167 -31.89 -7.71 36.78
N GLN A 168 -32.29 -7.96 35.53
CA GLN A 168 -31.43 -8.38 34.42
C GLN A 168 -30.61 -9.66 34.70
N GLN A 169 -31.24 -10.67 35.30
CA GLN A 169 -30.58 -11.92 35.66
C GLN A 169 -31.43 -13.17 35.41
N CYS A 170 -30.76 -14.28 35.14
CA CYS A 170 -31.38 -15.61 35.10
C CYS A 170 -31.71 -16.08 36.51
N ILE A 171 -32.91 -16.63 36.72
CA ILE A 171 -33.39 -17.13 38.01
C ILE A 171 -34.11 -18.47 37.84
N CYS A 172 -34.27 -19.24 38.93
CA CYS A 172 -35.11 -20.45 38.92
C CYS A 172 -36.60 -20.09 39.11
N TYR A 173 -37.49 -21.10 39.02
CA TYR A 173 -38.92 -20.89 39.20
C TYR A 173 -39.28 -20.47 40.65
N LEU A 174 -38.61 -21.02 41.66
CA LEU A 174 -38.86 -20.68 43.07
C LEU A 174 -38.49 -19.21 43.37
N CYS A 175 -37.33 -18.75 42.89
CA CYS A 175 -36.95 -17.34 42.94
C CYS A 175 -38.03 -16.40 42.36
N SER A 176 -38.71 -16.80 41.27
CA SER A 176 -39.74 -15.95 40.63
C SER A 176 -40.99 -15.73 41.48
N VAL A 177 -41.31 -16.67 42.39
CA VAL A 177 -42.50 -16.59 43.26
C VAL A 177 -42.19 -16.14 44.69
N GLU A 178 -40.90 -16.16 45.06
CA GLU A 178 -40.39 -15.71 46.36
C GLU A 178 -39.74 -14.31 46.26
N GLU A 179 -38.43 -14.25 46.05
CA GLU A 179 -37.61 -13.03 46.12
C GLU A 179 -37.93 -12.05 44.99
N HIS A 180 -38.19 -12.54 43.79
CA HIS A 180 -38.54 -11.72 42.62
C HIS A 180 -40.05 -11.61 42.42
N LYS A 181 -40.84 -11.82 43.49
CA LYS A 181 -42.30 -11.74 43.41
C LYS A 181 -42.74 -10.33 43.02
N GLY A 182 -43.47 -10.24 41.91
CA GLY A 182 -43.97 -8.98 41.37
C GLY A 182 -43.01 -8.25 40.41
N HIS A 183 -41.82 -8.81 40.15
CA HIS A 183 -40.93 -8.31 39.10
C HIS A 183 -41.41 -8.78 37.72
N ASP A 184 -40.95 -8.12 36.66
CA ASP A 184 -41.20 -8.57 35.29
C ASP A 184 -40.33 -9.80 34.99
N THR A 185 -40.92 -10.98 35.12
CA THR A 185 -40.25 -12.26 34.90
C THR A 185 -40.85 -12.98 33.70
N VAL A 186 -39.97 -13.41 32.79
CA VAL A 186 -40.32 -14.20 31.61
C VAL A 186 -39.52 -15.50 31.59
N SER A 187 -39.88 -16.45 30.73
CA SER A 187 -39.00 -17.61 30.51
C SER A 187 -37.69 -17.18 29.85
N ALA A 188 -36.57 -17.78 30.24
CA ALA A 188 -35.27 -17.49 29.65
C ALA A 188 -35.24 -17.77 28.13
N ALA A 189 -36.04 -18.74 27.66
CA ALA A 189 -36.19 -19.04 26.24
C ALA A 189 -36.89 -17.91 25.46
N ALA A 190 -37.92 -17.31 26.04
CA ALA A 190 -38.63 -16.18 25.44
C ALA A 190 -37.71 -14.94 25.40
N GLU A 191 -37.06 -14.59 26.51
CA GLU A 191 -36.11 -13.46 26.55
C GLU A 191 -34.98 -13.63 25.54
N ARG A 192 -34.38 -14.83 25.46
CA ARG A 192 -33.35 -15.14 24.46
C ARG A 192 -33.85 -14.86 23.05
N THR A 193 -35.09 -15.21 22.72
CA THR A 193 -35.65 -15.01 21.39
C THR A 193 -35.84 -13.52 21.07
N GLU A 194 -36.17 -12.70 22.06
CA GLU A 194 -36.23 -11.25 21.90
C GLU A 194 -34.84 -10.62 21.73
N ARG A 195 -33.90 -10.93 22.64
CA ARG A 195 -32.52 -10.43 22.55
C ARG A 195 -31.80 -10.89 21.28
N GLN A 196 -32.09 -12.09 20.79
CA GLN A 196 -31.56 -12.58 19.52
C GLN A 196 -32.03 -11.71 18.34
N ARG A 197 -33.29 -11.27 18.33
CA ARG A 197 -33.82 -10.37 17.29
C ARG A 197 -33.20 -8.97 17.37
N GLU A 198 -33.04 -8.43 18.57
CA GLU A 198 -32.35 -7.14 18.78
C GLU A 198 -30.89 -7.18 18.31
N LEU A 199 -30.20 -8.29 18.61
CA LEU A 199 -28.82 -8.52 18.18
C LEU A 199 -28.71 -8.59 16.65
N GLU A 200 -29.64 -9.28 15.99
CA GLU A 200 -29.69 -9.37 14.53
C GLU A 200 -29.95 -8.00 13.88
N GLY A 201 -30.87 -7.20 14.44
CA GLY A 201 -31.10 -5.82 13.99
C GLY A 201 -29.87 -4.93 14.14
N SER A 202 -29.19 -5.02 15.29
CA SER A 202 -27.95 -4.29 15.56
C SER A 202 -26.83 -4.71 14.61
N ARG A 203 -26.70 -6.01 14.33
CA ARG A 203 -25.73 -6.55 13.37
C ARG A 203 -25.96 -6.00 11.97
N LEU A 204 -27.21 -5.97 11.50
CA LEU A 204 -27.55 -5.41 10.20
C LEU A 204 -27.24 -3.90 10.13
N ASN A 205 -27.50 -3.14 11.20
CA ASN A 205 -27.15 -1.72 11.26
C ASN A 205 -25.63 -1.50 11.14
N ILE A 206 -24.83 -2.27 11.87
CA ILE A 206 -23.36 -2.20 11.80
C ILE A 206 -22.88 -2.55 10.39
N GLN A 207 -23.39 -3.64 9.79
CA GLN A 207 -23.03 -4.03 8.42
C GLN A 207 -23.35 -2.93 7.41
N GLN A 208 -24.50 -2.26 7.54
CA GLN A 208 -24.86 -1.15 6.68
C GLN A 208 -23.90 0.05 6.86
N ARG A 209 -23.57 0.41 8.10
CA ARG A 209 -22.60 1.48 8.40
C ARG A 209 -21.20 1.18 7.87
N ILE A 210 -20.75 -0.07 7.96
CA ILE A 210 -19.49 -0.52 7.37
C ILE A 210 -19.52 -0.30 5.85
N LYS A 211 -20.57 -0.79 5.19
CA LYS A 211 -20.74 -0.66 3.73
C LYS A 211 -20.75 0.80 3.27
N ASP A 212 -21.43 1.68 4.01
CA ASP A 212 -21.48 3.10 3.66
C ASP A 212 -20.14 3.79 3.95
N GLY A 213 -19.49 3.48 5.07
CA GLY A 213 -18.14 3.96 5.37
C GLY A 213 -17.10 3.53 4.32
N GLU A 214 -17.18 2.29 3.83
CA GLU A 214 -16.32 1.81 2.74
C GLU A 214 -16.53 2.56 1.42
N LYS A 215 -17.75 3.03 1.13
CA LYS A 215 -18.01 3.90 -0.04
C LYS A 215 -17.42 5.28 0.18
N ASP A 216 -17.61 5.86 1.37
CA ASP A 216 -17.10 7.18 1.70
C ASP A 216 -15.57 7.22 1.63
N VAL A 217 -14.88 6.17 2.12
CA VAL A 217 -13.43 6.02 1.98
C VAL A 217 -13.00 6.00 0.51
N LYS A 218 -13.72 5.29 -0.36
CA LYS A 218 -13.41 5.27 -1.80
C LYS A 218 -13.59 6.64 -2.45
N LEU A 219 -14.62 7.40 -2.07
CA LEU A 219 -14.83 8.76 -2.55
C LEU A 219 -13.69 9.69 -2.12
N LEU A 220 -13.26 9.60 -0.85
CA LEU A 220 -12.12 10.39 -0.35
C LEU A 220 -10.81 10.02 -1.06
N GLN A 221 -10.58 8.74 -1.35
CA GLN A 221 -9.43 8.32 -2.15
C GLN A 221 -9.44 8.95 -3.55
N GLN A 222 -10.60 8.98 -4.21
CA GLN A 222 -10.75 9.65 -5.51
C GLN A 222 -10.51 11.15 -5.42
N GLU A 223 -11.00 11.80 -4.37
CA GLU A 223 -10.79 13.23 -4.16
C GLU A 223 -9.31 13.58 -3.97
N VAL A 224 -8.57 12.76 -3.20
CA VAL A 224 -7.11 12.91 -3.05
C VAL A 224 -6.40 12.78 -4.41
N GLU A 225 -6.79 11.84 -5.26
CA GLU A 225 -6.23 11.73 -6.61
C GLU A 225 -6.54 12.97 -7.46
N VAL A 226 -7.75 13.54 -7.35
CA VAL A 226 -8.12 14.76 -8.06
C VAL A 226 -7.30 15.96 -7.60
N ILE A 227 -7.12 16.12 -6.28
CA ILE A 227 -6.28 17.19 -5.70
C ILE A 227 -4.85 17.07 -6.21
N ASN A 228 -4.26 15.87 -6.15
CA ASN A 228 -2.88 15.65 -6.62
C ASN A 228 -2.74 15.97 -8.11
N ARG A 229 -3.64 15.46 -8.96
CA ARG A 229 -3.62 15.78 -10.41
C ARG A 229 -3.81 17.27 -10.70
N SER A 230 -4.61 17.96 -9.89
CA SER A 230 -4.83 19.40 -10.01
C SER A 230 -3.56 20.18 -9.65
N ALA A 231 -2.90 19.81 -8.55
CA ALA A 231 -1.64 20.40 -8.12
C ALA A 231 -0.52 20.17 -9.15
N ASP A 232 -0.36 18.95 -9.65
CA ASP A 232 0.63 18.61 -10.68
C ASP A 232 0.40 19.44 -11.95
N ARG A 233 -0.85 19.57 -12.41
CA ARG A 233 -1.19 20.40 -13.56
C ARG A 233 -0.85 21.88 -13.32
N ALA A 234 -1.16 22.41 -12.14
CA ALA A 234 -0.85 23.80 -11.82
C ALA A 234 0.67 24.06 -11.81
N VAL A 235 1.46 23.09 -11.34
CA VAL A 235 2.93 23.13 -11.42
C VAL A 235 3.39 23.10 -12.88
N GLU A 236 2.93 22.15 -13.69
CA GLU A 236 3.31 22.02 -15.11
C GLU A 236 2.98 23.30 -15.90
N ASP A 237 1.78 23.84 -15.72
CA ASP A 237 1.34 25.06 -16.40
C ASP A 237 2.21 26.27 -15.95
N SER A 238 2.52 26.37 -14.66
CA SER A 238 3.39 27.42 -14.12
C SER A 238 4.82 27.32 -14.67
N GLU A 239 5.41 26.12 -14.68
CA GLU A 239 6.75 25.88 -15.24
C GLU A 239 6.81 26.23 -16.73
N LYS A 240 5.75 25.91 -17.49
CA LYS A 240 5.64 26.28 -18.90
C LYS A 240 5.61 27.79 -19.08
N MET A 241 4.87 28.52 -18.25
CA MET A 241 4.83 29.99 -18.28
C MET A 241 6.21 30.59 -17.97
N PHE A 242 6.88 30.12 -16.91
CA PHE A 242 8.24 30.58 -16.59
C PHE A 242 9.24 30.25 -17.69
N THR A 243 9.15 29.07 -18.30
CA THR A 243 9.99 28.67 -19.43
C THR A 243 9.83 29.62 -20.63
N GLN A 244 8.59 30.03 -20.94
CA GLN A 244 8.33 31.01 -21.99
C GLN A 244 8.94 32.37 -21.67
N LEU A 245 8.83 32.82 -20.41
CA LEU A 245 9.44 34.09 -19.97
C LEU A 245 10.96 34.05 -20.08
N ILE A 246 11.61 32.96 -19.64
CA ILE A 246 13.06 32.77 -19.76
C ILE A 246 13.50 32.86 -21.24
N ARG A 247 12.78 32.18 -22.15
CA ARG A 247 13.08 32.25 -23.58
C ARG A 247 12.98 33.67 -24.14
N LEU A 248 11.96 34.42 -23.72
CA LEU A 248 11.78 35.80 -24.14
C LEU A 248 12.92 36.70 -23.62
N MET A 249 13.33 36.52 -22.37
CA MET A 249 14.47 37.24 -21.79
C MET A 249 15.79 36.92 -22.49
N GLN A 250 16.05 35.64 -22.78
CA GLN A 250 17.22 35.20 -23.55
C GLN A 250 17.24 35.80 -24.96
N LYS A 251 16.08 35.87 -25.62
CA LYS A 251 15.94 36.53 -26.92
C LYS A 251 16.29 38.01 -26.83
N ARG A 252 15.73 38.75 -25.86
CA ARG A 252 16.03 40.17 -25.66
C ARG A 252 17.51 40.43 -25.34
N SER A 253 18.13 39.58 -24.52
CA SER A 253 19.57 39.64 -24.26
C SER A 253 20.40 39.46 -25.54
N SER A 254 19.99 38.54 -26.41
CA SER A 254 20.63 38.32 -27.72
C SER A 254 20.46 39.53 -28.64
N ASP A 255 19.26 40.12 -28.69
CA ASP A 255 18.96 41.33 -29.48
C ASP A 255 19.88 42.50 -29.06
N VAL A 256 19.98 42.77 -27.75
CA VAL A 256 20.87 43.83 -27.21
C VAL A 256 22.33 43.56 -27.54
N LYS A 257 22.79 42.31 -27.39
CA LYS A 257 24.16 41.92 -27.76
C LYS A 257 24.43 42.18 -29.24
N GLN A 258 23.50 41.82 -30.12
CA GLN A 258 23.65 42.03 -31.56
C GLN A 258 23.72 43.52 -31.90
N GLN A 259 22.84 44.34 -31.32
CA GLN A 259 22.84 45.79 -31.52
C GLN A 259 24.15 46.45 -31.07
N LEU A 260 24.68 46.04 -29.92
CA LEU A 260 25.98 46.51 -29.42
C LEU A 260 27.12 46.13 -30.38
N ARG A 261 27.11 44.90 -30.91
CA ARG A 261 28.15 44.44 -31.84
C ARG A 261 28.08 45.17 -33.18
N SER A 262 26.89 45.40 -33.73
CA SER A 262 26.74 46.18 -34.96
C SER A 262 27.18 47.63 -34.80
N GLN A 263 26.83 48.26 -33.67
CA GLN A 263 27.27 49.64 -33.39
C GLN A 263 28.78 49.70 -33.19
N GLN A 264 29.36 48.73 -32.48
CA GLN A 264 30.81 48.61 -32.32
C GLN A 264 31.51 48.47 -33.68
N GLU A 265 31.04 47.58 -34.55
CA GLU A 265 31.64 47.34 -35.86
C GLU A 265 31.57 48.59 -36.76
N SER A 266 30.43 49.29 -36.75
CA SER A 266 30.24 50.56 -37.46
C SER A 266 31.21 51.64 -36.98
N GLU A 267 31.28 51.89 -35.67
CA GLU A 267 32.17 52.91 -35.10
C GLU A 267 33.66 52.57 -35.31
N VAL A 268 34.04 51.29 -35.16
CA VAL A 268 35.41 50.84 -35.44
C VAL A 268 35.75 51.03 -36.92
N SER A 269 34.83 50.72 -37.84
CA SER A 269 35.06 50.91 -39.28
C SER A 269 35.25 52.39 -39.62
N ARG A 270 34.38 53.26 -39.07
CA ARG A 270 34.49 54.72 -39.23
C ARG A 270 35.83 55.27 -38.72
N VAL A 271 36.31 54.79 -37.57
CA VAL A 271 37.62 55.19 -37.02
C VAL A 271 38.77 54.68 -37.90
N LYS A 272 38.71 53.43 -38.38
CA LYS A 272 39.72 52.87 -39.29
C LYS A 272 39.81 53.63 -40.61
N GLU A 273 38.68 54.01 -41.21
CA GLU A 273 38.67 54.82 -42.43
C GLU A 273 39.33 56.19 -42.23
N LEU A 274 39.11 56.83 -41.07
CA LEU A 274 39.79 58.08 -40.71
C LEU A 274 41.29 57.85 -40.50
N GLN A 275 41.67 56.76 -39.83
CA GLN A 275 43.07 56.38 -39.64
C GLN A 275 43.78 56.18 -40.98
N GLU A 276 43.19 55.42 -41.91
CA GLU A 276 43.75 55.17 -43.24
C GLU A 276 43.96 56.46 -44.03
N LYS A 277 42.99 57.39 -43.98
CA LYS A 277 43.11 58.72 -44.62
C LYS A 277 44.28 59.52 -44.04
N LEU A 278 44.44 59.52 -42.72
CA LEU A 278 45.56 60.20 -42.05
C LEU A 278 46.91 59.55 -42.37
N GLU A 279 46.98 58.22 -42.44
CA GLU A 279 48.19 57.50 -42.81
C GLU A 279 48.62 57.79 -44.26
N GLN A 280 47.65 57.88 -45.19
CA GLN A 280 47.88 58.31 -46.57
C GLN A 280 48.41 59.75 -46.64
N GLU A 281 47.79 60.68 -45.90
CA GLU A 281 48.23 62.07 -45.82
C GLU A 281 49.65 62.19 -45.26
N ILE A 282 49.96 61.46 -44.18
CA ILE A 282 51.32 61.41 -43.60
C ILE A 282 52.32 60.87 -44.62
N THR A 283 51.95 59.84 -45.39
CA THR A 283 52.83 59.24 -46.41
C THR A 283 53.11 60.23 -47.54
N GLU A 284 52.10 60.95 -48.01
CA GLU A 284 52.26 61.99 -49.03
C GLU A 284 53.12 63.16 -48.52
N LEU A 285 52.90 63.61 -47.28
CA LEU A 285 53.72 64.64 -46.65
C LEU A 285 55.18 64.20 -46.50
N LYS A 286 55.45 62.96 -46.08
CA LYS A 286 56.81 62.39 -46.02
C LYS A 286 57.49 62.36 -47.39
N ARG A 287 56.75 62.00 -48.44
CA ARG A 287 57.25 62.03 -49.82
C ARG A 287 57.60 63.45 -50.25
N LYS A 288 56.71 64.42 -50.03
CA LYS A 288 56.94 65.84 -50.36
C LYS A 288 58.14 66.42 -49.59
N ASP A 289 58.30 66.07 -48.31
CA ASP A 289 59.47 66.45 -47.50
C ASP A 289 60.78 65.87 -48.09
N ALA A 290 60.77 64.61 -48.55
CA ALA A 290 61.93 64.00 -49.19
C ALA A 290 62.27 64.68 -50.53
N ASP A 291 61.27 64.96 -51.37
CA ASP A 291 61.44 65.67 -52.65
C ASP A 291 62.03 67.08 -52.40
N LEU A 292 61.53 67.81 -51.39
CA LEU A 292 62.05 69.11 -50.96
C LEU A 292 63.50 69.04 -50.46
N LYS A 293 63.83 68.04 -49.63
CA LYS A 293 65.21 67.80 -49.18
C LYS A 293 66.13 67.53 -50.35
N GLN A 294 65.76 66.67 -51.28
CA GLN A 294 66.59 66.36 -52.45
C GLN A 294 66.85 67.61 -53.29
N LEU A 295 65.82 68.42 -53.55
CA LEU A 295 65.98 69.67 -54.30
C LEU A 295 66.91 70.64 -53.56
N ALA A 296 66.76 70.81 -52.24
CA ALA A 296 67.60 71.70 -51.43
C ALA A 296 69.09 71.32 -51.45
N HIS A 297 69.44 70.06 -51.70
CA HIS A 297 70.83 69.59 -51.82
C HIS A 297 71.35 69.61 -53.28
N THR A 298 70.60 70.17 -54.24
CA THR A 298 71.04 70.27 -55.64
C THR A 298 72.01 71.44 -55.80
N GLU A 299 73.29 71.16 -56.09
CA GLU A 299 74.34 72.20 -56.22
C GLU A 299 74.24 73.02 -57.53
N ASP A 300 73.65 72.44 -58.58
CA ASP A 300 73.43 73.14 -59.86
C ASP A 300 72.23 74.09 -59.76
N HIS A 301 72.53 75.39 -59.83
CA HIS A 301 71.56 76.46 -59.68
C HIS A 301 70.50 76.46 -60.80
N ASN A 302 70.85 76.06 -62.02
CA ASN A 302 69.88 75.99 -63.12
C ASN A 302 68.96 74.77 -62.94
N GLN A 303 69.52 73.63 -62.53
CA GLN A 303 68.74 72.41 -62.26
C GLN A 303 67.78 72.60 -61.08
N PHE A 304 68.21 73.33 -60.03
CA PHE A 304 67.34 73.70 -58.91
C PHE A 304 66.14 74.54 -59.39
N LEU A 305 66.40 75.62 -60.14
CA LEU A 305 65.36 76.52 -60.63
C LEU A 305 64.43 75.87 -61.65
N HIS A 306 64.93 74.92 -62.46
CA HIS A 306 64.10 74.15 -63.38
C HIS A 306 63.17 73.17 -62.67
N ASN A 307 63.62 72.54 -61.57
CA ASN A 307 62.82 71.53 -60.85
C ASN A 307 61.92 72.14 -59.76
N TYR A 308 62.21 73.35 -59.27
CA TYR A 308 61.43 74.03 -58.24
C TYR A 308 59.94 74.23 -58.60
N PRO A 309 59.55 74.65 -59.82
CA PRO A 309 58.15 74.80 -60.20
C PRO A 309 57.36 73.49 -60.25
N SER A 310 58.04 72.34 -60.32
CA SER A 310 57.39 71.02 -60.30
C SER A 310 56.91 70.60 -58.90
N LEU A 311 57.31 71.33 -57.86
CA LEU A 311 56.83 71.12 -56.49
C LEU A 311 55.43 71.72 -56.33
N SER A 312 54.45 70.87 -56.05
CA SER A 312 53.09 71.34 -55.76
C SER A 312 53.05 72.04 -54.39
N PRO A 313 52.33 73.19 -54.25
CA PRO A 313 52.16 73.86 -52.96
C PRO A 313 51.54 72.92 -51.92
N LEU A 314 52.00 73.01 -50.67
CA LEU A 314 51.36 72.31 -49.55
C LEU A 314 49.96 72.91 -49.34
N SER A 315 48.93 72.09 -49.53
CA SER A 315 47.55 72.42 -49.16
C SER A 315 47.43 72.38 -47.63
N GLU A 316 46.63 73.26 -47.03
CA GLU A 316 46.28 73.14 -45.61
C GLU A 316 45.50 71.83 -45.35
N SER A 317 45.94 71.07 -44.35
CA SER A 317 45.28 69.84 -43.93
C SER A 317 43.90 70.14 -43.37
N THR A 318 42.84 69.61 -44.01
CA THR A 318 41.46 69.74 -43.52
C THR A 318 41.14 68.76 -42.38
N LEU A 319 41.99 67.75 -42.14
CA LEU A 319 41.71 66.60 -41.26
C LEU A 319 42.32 66.72 -39.85
N SER A 320 43.39 67.52 -39.68
CA SER A 320 44.13 67.56 -38.42
C SER A 320 43.45 68.33 -37.28
N SER A 321 42.51 69.24 -37.57
CA SER A 321 41.90 70.15 -36.57
C SER A 321 40.56 69.66 -35.99
N SER A 322 40.04 68.50 -36.45
CA SER A 322 38.65 68.09 -36.22
C SER A 322 38.47 66.71 -35.57
N ILE A 323 39.54 66.03 -35.14
CA ILE A 323 39.44 64.73 -34.48
C ILE A 323 38.98 64.93 -33.03
N ASN A 324 37.66 64.93 -32.82
CA ASN A 324 37.07 64.84 -31.50
C ASN A 324 36.76 63.36 -31.19
N ILE A 325 37.39 62.80 -30.17
CA ILE A 325 37.18 61.40 -29.74
C ILE A 325 36.15 61.42 -28.61
N PRO A 326 34.93 60.90 -28.82
CA PRO A 326 33.97 60.77 -27.73
C PRO A 326 34.51 59.89 -26.60
N LEU A 327 34.32 60.33 -25.35
CA LEU A 327 34.79 59.64 -24.14
C LEU A 327 33.90 58.46 -23.69
N ARG A 328 32.67 58.33 -24.23
CA ARG A 328 31.71 57.30 -23.81
C ARG A 328 30.94 56.75 -25.01
N TYR A 329 31.13 55.47 -25.34
CA TYR A 329 30.48 54.84 -26.49
C TYR A 329 29.26 53.98 -26.13
N PHE A 330 29.22 53.38 -24.93
CA PHE A 330 28.21 52.35 -24.61
C PHE A 330 27.66 52.37 -23.18
N GLU A 331 28.12 53.29 -22.32
CA GLU A 331 27.71 53.32 -20.90
C GLU A 331 26.22 53.58 -20.71
N GLU A 332 25.59 54.36 -21.60
CA GLU A 332 24.15 54.60 -21.61
C GLU A 332 23.34 53.33 -21.85
N VAL A 333 23.87 52.40 -22.67
CA VAL A 333 23.22 51.10 -22.92
C VAL A 333 23.24 50.24 -21.66
N THR A 334 24.36 50.23 -20.93
CA THR A 334 24.46 49.51 -19.65
C THR A 334 23.50 50.09 -18.61
N ALA A 335 23.39 51.42 -18.51
CA ALA A 335 22.46 52.07 -17.61
C ALA A 335 20.99 51.73 -17.95
N ALA A 336 20.62 51.77 -19.24
CA ALA A 336 19.28 51.42 -19.69
C ALA A 336 18.92 49.95 -19.41
N VAL A 337 19.86 49.01 -19.64
CA VAL A 337 19.65 47.58 -19.34
C VAL A 337 19.52 47.35 -17.83
N SER A 338 20.29 48.07 -17.01
CA SER A 338 20.16 48.01 -15.55
C SER A 338 18.77 48.44 -15.10
N GLN A 339 18.29 49.58 -15.60
CA GLN A 339 16.96 50.09 -15.25
C GLN A 339 15.85 49.07 -15.58
N VAL A 340 15.87 48.47 -16.77
CA VAL A 340 14.88 47.44 -17.15
C VAL A 340 14.97 46.22 -16.24
N THR A 341 16.17 45.86 -15.80
CA THR A 341 16.38 44.73 -14.89
C THR A 341 15.79 45.02 -13.51
N ASP A 342 15.99 46.22 -12.99
CA ASP A 342 15.48 46.65 -11.68
C ASP A 342 13.94 46.69 -11.70
N GLU A 343 13.33 47.27 -12.74
CA GLU A 343 11.88 47.31 -12.92
C GLU A 343 11.26 45.89 -12.97
N LEU A 344 11.91 44.96 -13.67
CA LEU A 344 11.45 43.57 -13.73
C LEU A 344 11.50 42.89 -12.36
N GLN A 345 12.57 43.13 -11.58
CA GLN A 345 12.71 42.58 -10.23
C GLN A 345 11.64 43.10 -9.28
N ASP A 346 11.30 44.38 -9.36
CA ASP A 346 10.26 44.98 -8.53
C ASP A 346 8.87 44.41 -8.83
N VAL A 347 8.54 44.25 -10.12
CA VAL A 347 7.29 43.60 -10.54
C VAL A 347 7.21 42.16 -10.02
N LEU A 348 8.30 41.40 -10.14
CA LEU A 348 8.34 40.03 -9.63
C LEU A 348 8.14 39.99 -8.12
N ARG A 349 8.78 40.89 -7.36
CA ARG A 349 8.67 40.96 -5.90
C ARG A 349 7.25 41.31 -5.46
N GLU A 350 6.64 42.32 -6.08
CA GLU A 350 5.29 42.79 -5.73
C GLU A 350 4.22 41.74 -6.05
N LYS A 351 4.32 41.07 -7.21
CA LYS A 351 3.29 40.11 -7.63
C LYS A 351 3.46 38.73 -7.01
N TRP A 352 4.67 38.38 -6.55
CA TRP A 352 4.94 37.09 -5.90
C TRP A 352 4.10 36.87 -4.62
N THR A 353 3.90 37.92 -3.82
CA THR A 353 3.09 37.82 -2.60
C THR A 353 1.65 37.43 -2.88
N ASN A 354 1.09 37.87 -4.01
CA ASN A 354 -0.27 37.53 -4.41
C ASN A 354 -0.38 36.04 -4.82
N ILE A 355 0.62 35.54 -5.56
CA ILE A 355 0.70 34.13 -5.96
C ILE A 355 0.79 33.23 -4.72
N SER A 356 1.61 33.61 -3.74
CA SER A 356 1.75 32.87 -2.48
C SER A 356 0.46 32.82 -1.65
N GLN A 357 -0.36 33.89 -1.69
CA GLN A 357 -1.60 33.96 -0.91
C GLN A 357 -2.72 33.10 -1.55
N THR A 358 -2.86 33.11 -2.87
CA THR A 358 -3.89 32.32 -3.57
C THR A 358 -3.72 30.81 -3.36
N GLY A 359 -2.48 30.31 -3.16
CA GLY A 359 -2.24 28.90 -2.84
C GLY A 359 -2.68 28.46 -1.44
N THR A 360 -2.97 29.41 -0.53
CA THR A 360 -3.39 29.12 0.85
C THR A 360 -4.91 29.04 1.00
N GLU A 361 -5.68 29.61 0.07
CA GLU A 361 -7.15 29.59 0.05
C GLU A 361 -7.75 28.34 -0.64
N VAL A 362 -7.00 27.24 -0.73
CA VAL A 362 -7.58 25.97 -1.18
C VAL A 362 -8.52 25.48 -0.08
N ASP A 363 -9.82 25.72 -0.29
CA ASP A 363 -10.92 25.36 0.60
C ASP A 363 -10.98 23.82 0.71
N VAL A 364 -10.16 23.26 1.61
CA VAL A 364 -10.16 21.84 1.92
C VAL A 364 -11.54 21.53 2.50
N LEU A 365 -12.27 20.66 1.80
CA LEU A 365 -13.62 20.13 2.10
C LEU A 365 -13.72 19.37 3.44
N LEU A 366 -13.07 19.84 4.51
CA LEU A 366 -13.42 19.47 5.87
C LEU A 366 -14.59 20.35 6.27
N SER A 367 -15.81 19.86 5.99
CA SER A 367 -17.02 20.33 6.66
C SER A 367 -16.83 20.13 8.17
N ALA A 368 -16.24 21.11 8.83
CA ALA A 368 -16.30 21.22 10.27
C ALA A 368 -17.77 21.30 10.63
N GLU A 369 -18.22 20.46 11.57
CA GLU A 369 -19.59 20.53 12.09
C GLU A 369 -19.93 22.00 12.40
N PRO A 370 -20.97 22.56 11.76
CA PRO A 370 -21.21 23.99 11.80
C PRO A 370 -21.61 24.39 13.22
N LYS A 371 -20.71 25.10 13.91
CA LYS A 371 -20.90 25.61 15.28
C LYS A 371 -21.93 26.75 15.37
N THR A 372 -22.45 27.22 14.24
CA THR A 372 -23.44 28.30 14.17
C THR A 372 -24.58 27.94 13.21
N ARG A 373 -25.79 28.39 13.53
CA ARG A 373 -27.01 28.16 12.74
C ARG A 373 -26.88 28.65 11.29
N ALA A 374 -26.13 29.74 11.06
CA ALA A 374 -25.85 30.26 9.71
C ALA A 374 -24.91 29.34 8.90
N GLY A 375 -23.90 28.74 9.56
CA GLY A 375 -23.03 27.74 8.93
C GLY A 375 -23.78 26.46 8.55
N PHE A 376 -24.74 26.05 9.38
CA PHE A 376 -25.57 24.87 9.13
C PHE A 376 -26.46 25.01 7.89
N LEU A 377 -27.10 26.17 7.72
CA LEU A 377 -27.94 26.45 6.57
C LEU A 377 -27.14 26.44 5.25
N LYS A 378 -25.91 26.96 5.25
CA LYS A 378 -25.03 26.97 4.07
C LYS A 378 -24.60 25.55 3.67
N SER A 379 -24.26 24.70 4.66
CA SER A 379 -23.93 23.28 4.46
C SER A 379 -25.12 22.47 3.92
N CYS A 380 -26.33 22.67 4.45
CA CYS A 380 -27.52 21.97 3.99
C CYS A 380 -27.93 22.32 2.55
N VAL A 381 -27.78 23.58 2.14
CA VAL A 381 -28.06 24.00 0.75
C VAL A 381 -27.15 23.26 -0.25
N LEU A 382 -25.87 23.03 0.10
CA LEU A 382 -24.94 22.27 -0.74
C LEU A 382 -25.28 20.76 -0.80
N GLN A 383 -25.75 20.17 0.30
CA GLN A 383 -26.16 18.76 0.36
C GLN A 383 -27.51 18.47 -0.36
N THR A 384 -28.43 19.44 -0.39
CA THR A 384 -29.72 19.29 -1.10
C THR A 384 -29.62 19.32 -2.62
N ARG A 385 -28.52 19.87 -3.18
CA ARG A 385 -28.27 19.87 -4.63
C ARG A 385 -27.70 18.55 -5.16
N SER A 386 -27.13 17.72 -4.29
CA SER A 386 -26.36 16.52 -4.68
C SER A 386 -27.09 15.20 -4.41
N VAL A 387 -28.05 15.15 -3.47
CA VAL A 387 -28.73 13.89 -3.10
C VAL A 387 -30.23 14.13 -2.79
N PRO A 388 -31.17 13.51 -3.53
CA PRO A 388 -32.60 13.52 -3.19
C PRO A 388 -32.83 12.71 -1.90
N GLY A 389 -33.38 13.35 -0.86
CA GLY A 389 -33.64 12.73 0.47
C GLY A 389 -32.82 13.31 1.63
N SER A 390 -31.85 14.19 1.35
CA SER A 390 -30.99 14.87 2.34
C SER A 390 -31.75 15.85 3.26
N GLN A 391 -32.97 16.26 2.91
CA GLN A 391 -33.83 17.13 3.75
C GLN A 391 -34.15 16.52 5.13
N SER A 392 -34.26 15.19 5.24
CA SER A 392 -34.55 14.51 6.51
C SER A 392 -33.36 14.52 7.49
N ARG A 393 -32.13 14.46 6.99
CA ARG A 393 -30.91 14.54 7.83
C ARG A 393 -30.66 15.96 8.35
N CYS A 394 -30.94 16.98 7.53
CA CYS A 394 -30.82 18.38 7.93
C CYS A 394 -31.86 18.81 8.99
N SER A 395 -33.04 18.19 9.01
CA SER A 395 -34.09 18.53 9.99
C SER A 395 -33.83 17.93 11.38
N VAL A 396 -33.24 16.74 11.46
CA VAL A 396 -32.91 16.07 12.75
C VAL A 396 -31.76 16.77 13.48
N LEU A 397 -30.78 17.32 12.76
CA LEU A 397 -29.65 18.06 13.35
C LEU A 397 -30.03 19.47 13.81
N LEU A 398 -31.02 20.11 13.18
CA LEU A 398 -31.55 21.42 13.56
C LEU A 398 -32.28 21.41 14.91
N GLN A 399 -32.72 20.26 15.41
CA GLN A 399 -33.34 20.11 16.73
C GLN A 399 -32.30 19.99 17.88
N ARG A 400 -31.01 19.87 17.56
CA ARG A 400 -29.92 19.71 18.52
C ARG A 400 -29.05 20.97 18.71
N LEU A 401 -29.33 22.04 17.96
CA LEU A 401 -28.74 23.39 18.08
C LEU A 401 -29.84 24.36 18.51
#